data_AF-J7SHK9-F1
#
_entry.id   AF-J7SHK9-F1
#
_cell.length_a   1.000
_cell.length_b   1.000
_cell.length_c   1.000
_cell.angle_alpha   90.00
_cell.angle_beta   90.00
_cell.angle_gamma   90.00
#
_symmetry.space_group_name_H-M   'P 1'
#
loop_
_entity.id
_entity.type
_entity.pdbx_description
1 polymer ?
#
loop_
_entity_poly.entity_id
_entity_poly.type
_entity_poly.pdbx_seq_one_letter_code
_entity_poly.pdbx_strand_id
1 'polypeptide(L)'
;MENLLSTPTGEQYWNLMMAFPCKEFVLSLSQSDLCEIIRQSTSKHISEKRIAYLTDKLIKLSKQSFCAIKKTSPMMEEVRYYAQELLRLSERRRVVLNNMVALAQPLPEYDILRSIPGIAETTATSIIGELGVIRRFQSTNSCHIADFYE
;
A
#
# COMPACT_ATOMS: atom_id res chain seq x y z
N MET A 1 -3.54 15.64 4.98
CA MET A 1 -2.60 14.70 4.34
C MET A 1 -3.30 13.78 3.35
N GLU A 2 -4.47 13.22 3.69
CA GLU A 2 -5.27 12.36 2.79
C GLU A 2 -5.48 12.92 1.38
N ASN A 3 -5.73 14.23 1.26
CA ASN A 3 -5.95 14.90 -0.03
C ASN A 3 -4.67 15.31 -0.77
N LEU A 4 -3.48 14.98 -0.27
CA LEU A 4 -2.21 15.37 -0.91
C LEU A 4 -2.00 14.58 -2.21
N LEU A 5 -2.06 13.26 -2.11
CA LEU A 5 -1.92 12.31 -3.21
C LEU A 5 -3.31 11.95 -3.77
N SER A 6 -3.34 11.35 -4.96
CA SER A 6 -4.59 10.89 -5.58
C SER A 6 -5.21 9.70 -4.85
N THR A 7 -4.39 8.93 -4.13
CA THR A 7 -4.79 7.75 -3.37
C THR A 7 -4.08 7.77 -2.01
N PRO A 8 -4.78 7.59 -0.88
CA PRO A 8 -4.18 7.57 0.46
C PRO A 8 -3.56 6.20 0.77
N THR A 9 -2.78 5.67 -0.17
CA THR A 9 -2.23 4.32 -0.13
C THR A 9 -0.86 4.27 -0.81
N GLY A 10 -0.05 3.27 -0.43
CA GLY A 10 1.23 2.98 -1.07
C GLY A 10 2.42 3.65 -0.38
N GLU A 11 3.61 3.27 -0.83
CA GLU A 11 4.91 3.68 -0.26
C GLU A 11 5.00 5.18 0.01
N GLN A 12 4.73 6.01 -1.02
CA GLN A 12 4.85 7.46 -0.90
C GLN A 12 3.93 8.04 0.18
N TYR A 13 2.70 7.54 0.27
CA TYR A 13 1.74 8.01 1.26
C TYR A 13 2.23 7.71 2.69
N TRP A 14 2.63 6.46 2.94
CA TRP A 14 3.08 6.03 4.27
C TRP A 14 4.39 6.71 4.69
N ASN A 15 5.33 6.88 3.77
CA ASN A 15 6.58 7.61 4.03
C ASN A 15 6.32 9.08 4.38
N LEU A 16 5.41 9.74 3.68
CA LEU A 16 5.02 11.11 4.00
C LEU A 16 4.22 11.21 5.31
N MET A 17 3.42 10.20 5.65
CA MET A 17 2.74 10.14 6.96
C MET A 17 3.72 9.99 8.12
N MET A 18 4.75 9.15 7.93
CA MET A 18 5.83 9.03 8.90
C MET A 18 6.59 10.34 9.02
N ALA A 19 6.96 11.00 7.91
CA ALA A 19 7.68 12.28 7.96
C ALA A 19 6.86 13.41 8.60
N PHE A 20 5.56 13.50 8.28
CA PHE A 20 4.68 14.60 8.65
C PHE A 20 3.40 14.14 9.37
N PRO A 21 3.49 13.61 10.61
CA PRO A 21 2.30 13.17 11.35
C PRO A 21 1.32 14.30 11.66
N CYS A 22 1.82 15.53 11.79
CA CYS A 22 1.01 16.73 11.97
C CYS A 22 1.56 17.94 11.22
N LYS A 23 0.73 18.96 11.06
CA LYS A 23 1.04 20.19 10.31
C LYS A 23 2.30 20.90 10.80
N GLU A 24 2.60 20.81 12.09
CA GLU A 24 3.72 21.51 12.71
C GLU A 24 5.06 21.01 12.17
N PHE A 25 5.18 19.73 11.82
CA PHE A 25 6.38 19.17 11.18
C PHE A 25 6.60 19.75 9.78
N VAL A 26 5.54 20.02 9.03
CA VAL A 26 5.64 20.66 7.71
C VAL A 26 6.04 22.13 7.87
N LEU A 27 5.37 22.84 8.78
CA LEU A 27 5.56 24.29 8.95
C LEU A 27 6.90 24.65 9.63
N SER A 28 7.57 23.70 10.28
CA SER A 28 8.89 23.91 10.88
C SER A 28 10.07 23.75 9.91
N LEU A 29 9.82 23.29 8.68
CA LEU A 29 10.87 22.97 7.71
C LEU A 29 10.95 24.03 6.61
N SER A 30 12.14 24.16 6.02
CA SER A 30 12.32 25.00 4.83
C SER A 30 11.70 24.34 3.60
N GLN A 31 11.44 25.13 2.56
CA GLN A 31 10.90 24.61 1.31
C GLN A 31 11.88 23.61 0.64
N SER A 32 13.19 23.80 0.77
CA SER A 32 14.20 22.87 0.25
C SER A 32 14.14 21.52 0.96
N ASP A 33 14.03 21.51 2.29
CA ASP A 33 13.96 20.27 3.08
C ASP A 33 12.68 19.49 2.74
N LEU A 34 11.56 20.20 2.57
CA LEU A 34 10.30 19.57 2.14
C LEU A 34 10.41 18.93 0.77
N CYS A 35 11.05 19.60 -0.19
CA CYS A 35 11.30 19.04 -1.52
C CYS A 35 12.17 17.78 -1.45
N GLU A 36 13.20 17.78 -0.61
CA GLU A 36 14.08 16.62 -0.42
C GLU A 36 13.34 15.44 0.20
N ILE A 37 12.55 15.67 1.26
CA ILE A 37 11.74 14.62 1.89
C ILE A 37 10.71 14.05 0.90
N ILE A 38 10.05 14.90 0.10
CA ILE A 38 9.11 14.43 -0.93
C ILE A 38 9.83 13.61 -2.00
N ARG A 39 11.04 14.01 -2.40
CA ARG A 39 11.86 13.23 -3.35
C ARG A 39 12.22 11.85 -2.78
N GLN A 40 12.62 11.79 -1.51
CA GLN A 40 13.01 10.55 -0.83
C GLN A 40 11.80 9.69 -0.39
N SER A 41 10.59 10.26 -0.37
CA SER A 41 9.40 9.54 0.08
C SER A 41 8.97 8.39 -0.84
N THR A 42 9.53 8.23 -2.03
CA THR A 42 9.22 7.13 -2.94
C THR A 42 10.46 6.62 -3.66
N SER A 43 10.49 5.31 -3.90
CA SER A 43 11.46 4.66 -4.79
C SER A 43 11.30 5.04 -6.27
N LYS A 44 10.17 5.62 -6.66
CA LYS A 44 9.87 5.99 -8.05
C LYS A 44 10.53 7.31 -8.44
N HIS A 45 10.99 7.39 -9.68
CA HIS A 45 11.47 8.66 -10.24
C HIS A 45 10.30 9.66 -10.35
N ILE A 46 10.44 10.81 -9.70
CA ILE A 46 9.46 11.88 -9.68
C ILE A 46 10.07 13.14 -10.31
N SER A 47 9.31 13.83 -11.16
CA SER A 47 9.80 15.04 -11.81
C SER A 47 9.87 16.21 -10.83
N GLU A 48 10.85 17.10 -11.02
CA GLU A 48 10.99 18.34 -10.22
C GLU A 48 9.71 19.18 -10.22
N LYS A 49 9.00 19.25 -11.36
CA LYS A 49 7.69 19.92 -11.47
C LYS A 49 6.67 19.31 -10.50
N ARG A 50 6.64 17.98 -10.40
CA ARG A 50 5.73 17.27 -9.51
C ARG A 50 6.12 17.44 -8.04
N ILE A 51 7.42 17.43 -7.72
CA ILE A 51 7.92 17.72 -6.37
C ILE A 51 7.45 19.11 -5.95
N ALA A 52 7.74 20.15 -6.75
CA ALA A 52 7.36 21.52 -6.45
C ALA A 52 5.83 21.66 -6.23
N TYR A 53 5.02 21.02 -7.08
CA TYR A 53 3.57 20.98 -6.91
C TYR A 53 3.13 20.32 -5.60
N LEU A 54 3.72 19.17 -5.24
CA LEU A 54 3.38 18.48 -3.99
C LEU A 54 3.82 19.29 -2.78
N THR A 55 4.98 19.94 -2.82
CA THR A 55 5.48 20.81 -1.76
C THR A 55 4.53 21.98 -1.51
N ASP A 56 4.16 22.73 -2.56
CA ASP A 56 3.24 23.87 -2.43
C ASP A 56 1.87 23.42 -1.91
N LYS A 57 1.33 22.33 -2.48
CA LYS A 57 0.06 21.75 -2.02
C LYS A 57 0.13 21.32 -0.55
N LEU A 58 1.24 20.70 -0.12
CA LEU A 58 1.45 20.28 1.26
C LEU A 58 1.49 21.49 2.20
N ILE A 59 2.23 22.54 1.86
CA ILE A 59 2.29 23.78 2.66
C ILE A 59 0.90 24.41 2.78
N LYS A 60 0.16 24.51 1.67
CA LYS A 60 -1.20 25.06 1.65
C LYS A 60 -2.14 24.28 2.57
N LEU A 61 -2.15 22.95 2.45
CA LEU A 61 -2.98 22.09 3.30
C LEU A 61 -2.58 22.21 4.78
N SER A 62 -1.29 22.27 5.08
CA SER A 62 -0.78 22.42 6.45
C SER A 62 -1.22 23.73 7.09
N LYS A 63 -1.18 24.85 6.36
CA LYS A 63 -1.67 26.15 6.85
C LYS A 63 -3.17 26.16 7.15
N GLN A 64 -3.96 25.42 6.38
CA GLN A 64 -5.42 25.32 6.55
C GLN A 64 -5.84 24.27 7.58
N SER A 65 -4.96 23.33 7.91
CA SER A 65 -5.28 22.24 8.84
C SER A 65 -5.33 22.72 10.29
N PHE A 66 -6.25 22.13 11.05
CA PHE A 66 -6.31 22.26 12.51
C PHE A 66 -5.90 20.91 13.13
N CYS A 67 -4.91 20.92 14.01
CA CYS A 67 -4.49 19.71 14.71
C CYS A 67 -4.99 19.79 16.15
N ALA A 68 -5.79 18.81 16.56
CA ALA A 68 -6.25 18.70 17.95
C ALA A 68 -5.13 18.24 18.88
N ILE A 69 -4.09 17.60 18.33
CA ILE A 69 -3.00 16.97 19.07
C ILE A 69 -1.71 17.76 18.85
N LYS A 70 -0.97 18.00 19.92
CA LYS A 70 0.32 18.70 19.86
C LYS A 70 1.39 17.80 19.24
N LYS A 71 2.35 18.41 18.55
CA LYS A 71 3.61 17.79 18.08
C LYS A 71 4.36 16.95 19.13
N THR A 72 4.25 17.31 20.42
CA THR A 72 4.94 16.63 21.53
C THR A 72 4.15 15.47 22.12
N SER A 73 2.99 15.13 21.56
CA SER A 73 2.17 14.03 22.04
C SER A 73 2.79 12.68 21.69
N PRO A 74 2.73 11.67 22.57
CA PRO A 74 3.11 10.30 22.24
C PRO A 74 2.31 9.72 21.07
N MET A 75 1.13 10.28 20.78
CA MET A 75 0.34 9.89 19.61
C MET A 75 1.11 10.07 18.28
N MET A 76 2.09 10.97 18.21
CA MET A 76 2.91 11.13 17.01
C MET A 76 3.78 9.89 16.75
N GLU A 77 4.22 9.21 17.80
CA GLU A 77 4.99 7.96 17.69
C GLU A 77 4.09 6.80 17.26
N GLU A 78 2.88 6.71 17.82
CA GLU A 78 1.87 5.72 17.41
C GLU A 78 1.53 5.85 15.92
N VAL A 79 1.30 7.07 15.42
CA VAL A 79 1.03 7.31 13.99
C VAL A 79 2.18 6.81 13.11
N ARG A 80 3.43 7.05 13.52
CA ARG A 80 4.61 6.55 12.79
C ARG A 80 4.67 5.03 12.83
N TYR A 81 4.43 4.42 13.99
CA TYR A 81 4.43 2.98 14.18
C TYR A 81 3.41 2.29 13.27
N TYR A 82 2.15 2.73 13.27
CA TYR A 82 1.12 2.13 12.41
C TYR A 82 1.39 2.38 10.92
N ALA A 83 1.89 3.56 10.54
CA ALA A 83 2.26 3.82 9.15
C ALA A 83 3.37 2.88 8.66
N GLN A 84 4.39 2.63 9.50
CA GLN A 84 5.46 1.69 9.20
C GLN A 84 4.92 0.25 9.09
N GLU A 85 4.04 -0.15 9.99
CA GLU A 85 3.46 -1.49 9.98
C GLU A 85 2.55 -1.71 8.76
N LEU A 86 1.78 -0.69 8.35
CA LEU A 86 0.97 -0.74 7.13
C LEU A 86 1.84 -0.85 5.87
N LEU A 87 2.98 -0.15 5.83
CA LEU A 87 3.94 -0.30 4.73
C LEU A 87 4.50 -1.72 4.66
N ARG A 88 4.96 -2.25 5.80
CA ARG A 88 5.48 -3.63 5.93
C ARG A 88 4.45 -4.67 5.51
N LEU A 89 3.20 -4.52 5.96
CA LEU A 89 2.10 -5.43 5.59
C LEU A 89 1.77 -5.33 4.10
N SER A 90 1.82 -4.13 3.51
CA SER A 90 1.62 -3.94 2.07
C SER A 90 2.69 -4.66 1.25
N GLU A 91 3.96 -4.59 1.66
CA GLU A 91 5.05 -5.30 1.00
C GLU A 91 4.91 -6.82 1.15
N ARG A 92 4.59 -7.29 2.35
CA ARG A 92 4.33 -8.72 2.60
C ARG A 92 3.18 -9.24 1.75
N ARG A 93 2.08 -8.49 1.66
CA ARG A 93 0.93 -8.84 0.80
C ARG A 93 1.37 -9.01 -0.66
N ARG A 94 2.23 -8.12 -1.17
CA ARG A 94 2.75 -8.22 -2.54
C ARG A 94 3.56 -9.50 -2.75
N VAL A 95 4.42 -9.87 -1.80
CA VAL A 95 5.21 -11.11 -1.87
C VAL A 95 4.31 -12.34 -1.90
N VAL A 96 3.34 -12.42 -0.97
CA VAL A 96 2.39 -13.53 -0.92
C VAL A 96 1.61 -13.64 -2.22
N LEU A 97 1.13 -12.51 -2.75
CA LEU A 97 0.38 -12.49 -4.01
C LEU A 97 1.23 -12.98 -5.19
N ASN A 98 2.50 -12.58 -5.27
CA ASN A 98 3.41 -13.09 -6.30
C ASN A 98 3.62 -14.60 -6.20
N ASN A 99 3.75 -15.14 -4.99
CA ASN A 99 3.85 -16.58 -4.77
C ASN A 99 2.57 -17.30 -5.21
N MET A 100 1.39 -16.76 -4.85
CA MET A 100 0.11 -17.32 -5.29
C MET A 100 -0.01 -17.32 -6.82
N VAL A 101 0.45 -16.27 -7.50
CA VAL A 101 0.48 -16.21 -8.97
C VAL A 101 1.41 -17.28 -9.53
N ALA A 102 2.61 -17.46 -8.98
CA ALA A 102 3.56 -18.49 -9.42
C ALA A 102 2.99 -19.91 -9.27
N LEU A 103 2.23 -20.18 -8.21
CA LEU A 103 1.54 -21.45 -8.00
C LEU A 103 0.36 -21.65 -8.96
N ALA A 104 -0.32 -20.57 -9.35
CA ALA A 104 -1.47 -20.63 -10.25
C ALA A 104 -1.07 -20.74 -11.73
N GLN A 105 0.02 -20.10 -12.15
CA GLN A 105 0.52 -20.07 -13.53
C GLN A 105 0.63 -21.45 -14.24
N PRO A 106 1.12 -22.53 -13.62
CA PRO A 106 1.22 -23.83 -14.29
C PRO A 106 -0.12 -24.56 -14.46
N LEU A 107 -1.22 -24.06 -13.86
CA LEU A 107 -2.52 -24.71 -13.92
C LEU A 107 -3.24 -24.37 -15.23
N PRO A 108 -3.89 -25.35 -15.87
CA PRO A 108 -4.57 -25.13 -17.15
C PRO A 108 -5.68 -24.08 -17.07
N GLU A 109 -6.31 -23.92 -15.89
CA GLU A 109 -7.34 -22.89 -15.66
C GLU A 109 -6.78 -21.46 -15.72
N TYR A 110 -5.49 -21.26 -15.47
CA TYR A 110 -4.89 -19.93 -15.42
C TYR A 110 -4.92 -19.24 -16.79
N ASP A 111 -4.41 -19.90 -17.82
CA ASP A 111 -4.41 -19.34 -19.19
C ASP A 111 -5.82 -19.13 -19.73
N ILE A 112 -6.75 -20.03 -19.39
CA ILE A 112 -8.17 -19.88 -19.74
C ILE A 112 -8.75 -18.62 -19.11
N LEU A 113 -8.54 -18.41 -17.81
CA LEU A 113 -9.02 -17.21 -17.11
C LEU A 113 -8.35 -15.94 -17.65
N ARG A 114 -7.05 -15.98 -17.95
CA ARG A 114 -6.29 -14.85 -18.50
C ARG A 114 -6.70 -14.49 -19.93
N SER A 115 -7.29 -15.42 -20.67
CA SER A 115 -7.83 -15.16 -22.02
C SER A 115 -9.08 -14.27 -22.01
N ILE A 116 -9.76 -14.15 -20.86
CA ILE A 116 -10.97 -13.33 -20.72
C ILE A 116 -10.57 -11.85 -20.52
N PRO A 117 -11.02 -10.93 -21.39
CA PRO A 117 -10.77 -9.51 -21.21
C PRO A 117 -11.24 -9.01 -19.83
N GLY A 118 -10.36 -8.31 -19.11
CA GLY A 118 -10.65 -7.77 -17.79
C GLY A 118 -10.26 -8.68 -16.61
N ILE A 119 -9.89 -9.95 -16.83
CA ILE A 119 -9.36 -10.80 -15.77
C ILE A 119 -7.84 -10.64 -15.67
N ALA A 120 -7.40 -9.93 -14.64
CA ALA A 120 -5.98 -9.75 -14.30
C ALA A 120 -5.40 -10.98 -13.59
N GLU A 121 -4.08 -11.05 -13.44
CA GLU A 121 -3.38 -12.14 -12.74
C GLU A 121 -3.92 -12.35 -11.32
N THR A 122 -4.10 -11.25 -10.57
CA THR A 122 -4.63 -11.30 -9.20
C THR A 122 -6.02 -11.92 -9.15
N THR A 123 -6.90 -11.53 -10.08
CA THR A 123 -8.26 -12.04 -10.18
C THR A 123 -8.28 -13.51 -10.60
N ALA A 124 -7.49 -13.90 -11.60
CA ALA A 124 -7.37 -15.29 -12.03
C ALA A 124 -6.88 -16.19 -10.89
N THR A 125 -5.83 -15.77 -10.20
CA THR A 125 -5.28 -16.48 -9.04
C THR A 125 -6.30 -16.60 -7.89
N SER A 126 -7.06 -15.54 -7.60
CA SER A 126 -8.13 -15.59 -6.59
C SER A 126 -9.22 -16.61 -6.97
N ILE A 127 -9.70 -16.58 -8.22
CA ILE A 127 -10.71 -17.53 -8.71
C ILE A 127 -10.22 -18.97 -8.59
N ILE A 128 -8.97 -19.25 -8.99
CA ILE A 128 -8.37 -20.59 -8.88
C ILE A 128 -8.30 -21.05 -7.41
N GLY A 129 -7.87 -20.16 -6.51
CA GLY A 129 -7.82 -20.46 -5.08
C GLY A 129 -9.20 -20.80 -4.50
N GLU A 130 -10.23 -20.03 -4.87
CA GLU A 130 -11.62 -20.28 -4.44
C GLU A 130 -12.19 -21.57 -5.03
N LEU A 131 -11.98 -21.83 -6.32
CA LEU A 131 -12.45 -23.05 -7.00
C LEU A 131 -11.75 -24.32 -6.49
N GLY A 132 -10.46 -24.22 -6.16
CA GLY A 132 -9.72 -25.30 -5.51
C GLY A 132 -10.31 -25.71 -4.16
N VAL A 133 -10.82 -24.73 -3.40
CA VAL A 133 -11.55 -24.96 -2.15
C VAL A 133 -12.90 -25.62 -2.40
N ILE A 134 -13.63 -25.22 -3.46
CA ILE A 134 -14.95 -25.80 -3.80
C ILE A 134 -14.86 -27.27 -4.21
N ARG A 135 -13.82 -27.67 -4.95
CA ARG A 135 -13.59 -29.09 -5.32
C ARG A 135 -13.46 -30.02 -4.10
N ARG A 136 -12.98 -29.52 -2.96
CA ARG A 136 -12.90 -30.29 -1.69
C ARG A 136 -14.27 -30.60 -1.08
N PHE A 137 -15.32 -29.84 -1.43
CA PHE A 137 -16.68 -30.07 -0.92
C PHE A 137 -17.48 -31.09 -1.76
N GLN A 138 -16.98 -31.53 -2.92
CA GLN A 138 -17.66 -32.54 -3.74
C GLN A 138 -17.36 -33.98 -3.29
N SER A 139 -16.36 -34.20 -2.43
CA SER A 139 -16.11 -35.50 -1.80
C SER A 139 -16.56 -35.48 -0.33
N THR A 140 -17.55 -36.30 0.03
CA THR A 140 -18.22 -36.36 1.34
C THR A 140 -17.33 -36.87 2.51
N ASN A 141 -16.01 -36.97 2.36
CA ASN A 141 -15.18 -37.65 3.36
C ASN A 141 -14.26 -36.67 4.08
N SER A 142 -14.69 -36.27 5.28
CA SER A 142 -13.91 -35.68 6.39
C SER A 142 -13.02 -34.47 6.05
N CYS A 143 -13.33 -33.35 6.69
CA CYS A 143 -12.50 -32.14 6.75
C CYS A 143 -11.08 -32.47 7.27
N HIS A 144 -10.16 -32.82 6.37
CA HIS A 144 -8.73 -32.82 6.61
C HIS A 144 -8.15 -31.57 5.98
N ILE A 145 -7.60 -30.70 6.82
CA ILE A 145 -6.78 -29.56 6.41
C ILE A 145 -5.47 -30.17 5.88
N ALA A 146 -5.41 -30.40 4.57
CA ALA A 146 -4.15 -30.66 3.86
C ALA A 146 -3.71 -29.36 3.18
N ASP A 147 -2.48 -28.99 3.51
CA ASP A 147 -1.85 -27.69 3.33
C ASP A 147 -1.69 -27.30 1.86
N PHE A 148 -1.94 -26.02 1.59
CA PHE A 148 -1.48 -25.34 0.36
C PHE A 148 0.04 -25.06 0.40
N TYR A 149 0.77 -25.77 1.26
CA TYR A 149 2.19 -25.58 1.57
C TYR A 149 2.93 -26.91 1.45
N GLU A 150 3.09 -27.40 0.24
CA GLU A 150 4.31 -28.14 -0.15
C GLU A 150 4.94 -27.43 -1.34
#